data_AF-A0A6P8URQ1-F1
#
_entry.id   AF-A0A6P8URQ1-F1
#
_cell.length_a   1.000
_cell.length_b   1.000
_cell.length_c   1.000
_cell.angle_alpha   90.00
_cell.angle_beta   90.00
_cell.angle_gamma   90.00
#
_symmetry.space_group_name_H-M   'P 1'
#
loop_
_entity.id
_entity.type
_entity.pdbx_description
1 polymer ?
#
loop_
_entity_poly.entity_id
_entity_poly.type
_entity_poly.pdbx_seq_one_letter_code
_entity_poly.pdbx_strand_id
1 'polypeptide(L)'
;MVTDRHGQIAKWLRETYPHIEHLYDIWHVAKGFSKKLLAASNERECQVLRPWIKSVSNHMYWCAVSTPSGQGAQIVAKWESVVSHVQNVHTGHGDLFPSCIHGRLEGRESHKKWLEPSSKAAVKLETLVCNKTLCNDILKLSGGSQTSAVEGFHSLLIQFAPKMYVFSYTGMLCRILIAALHFNENANRVQGVTKPGEAMYSIKYPKGRKGAAVLRRVLESPTYEYAQELLAEGVHRQGEC
;
A
#
# COMPACT_ATOMS: atom_id res chain seq x y z
N MET A 1 0.56 2.78 -14.77
CA MET A 1 -0.34 1.78 -14.16
C MET A 1 0.29 1.24 -12.89
N VAL A 2 -0.48 1.14 -11.80
CA VAL A 2 -0.02 0.55 -10.53
C VAL A 2 -0.73 -0.78 -10.31
N THR A 3 0.02 -1.81 -9.96
CA THR A 3 -0.55 -3.13 -9.66
C THR A 3 0.06 -3.72 -8.40
N ASP A 4 -0.54 -4.83 -7.95
CA ASP A 4 0.11 -5.73 -7.03
C ASP A 4 1.36 -6.37 -7.67
N ARG A 5 2.21 -6.96 -6.84
CA ARG A 5 3.47 -7.62 -7.24
C ARG A 5 3.23 -9.01 -7.85
N HIS A 6 2.33 -9.12 -8.84
CA HIS A 6 2.00 -10.37 -9.51
C HIS A 6 2.81 -10.57 -10.80
N GLY A 7 3.65 -11.61 -10.85
CA GLY A 7 4.62 -11.81 -11.93
C GLY A 7 4.02 -11.95 -13.33
N GLN A 8 2.86 -12.61 -13.46
CA GLN A 8 2.18 -12.74 -14.76
C GLN A 8 1.62 -11.41 -15.26
N ILE A 9 1.10 -10.55 -14.37
CA ILE A 9 0.57 -9.23 -14.73
C ILE A 9 1.72 -8.32 -15.17
N ALA A 10 2.83 -8.35 -14.42
CA ALA A 10 4.03 -7.60 -14.78
C ALA A 10 4.62 -8.03 -16.14
N LYS A 11 4.60 -9.34 -16.44
CA LYS A 11 5.00 -9.87 -17.75
C LYS A 11 4.08 -9.38 -18.85
N TRP A 12 2.78 -9.54 -18.68
CA TRP A 12 1.77 -9.13 -19.65
C TRP A 12 1.81 -7.64 -19.95
N LEU A 13 1.93 -6.78 -18.93
CA LEU A 13 2.06 -5.32 -19.13
C LEU A 13 3.31 -4.97 -19.93
N ARG A 14 4.45 -5.59 -19.61
CA ARG A 14 5.71 -5.34 -20.34
C ARG A 14 5.61 -5.73 -21.81
N GLU A 15 4.93 -6.84 -22.12
CA GLU A 15 4.87 -7.40 -23.48
C GLU A 15 3.75 -6.77 -24.32
N THR A 16 2.60 -6.46 -23.71
CA THR A 16 1.42 -5.94 -24.42
C THR A 16 1.35 -4.42 -24.41
N TYR A 17 1.81 -3.75 -23.35
CA TYR A 17 1.75 -2.30 -23.19
C TYR A 17 3.10 -1.70 -22.77
N PRO A 18 4.17 -1.86 -23.57
CA PRO A 18 5.52 -1.43 -23.20
C PRO A 18 5.66 0.09 -22.99
N HIS A 19 4.72 0.88 -23.51
CA HIS A 19 4.66 2.34 -23.36
C HIS A 19 4.00 2.78 -22.04
N ILE A 20 3.36 1.87 -21.30
CA ILE A 20 2.75 2.17 -20.01
C ILE A 20 3.79 1.95 -18.90
N GLU A 21 4.09 3.00 -18.15
CA GLU A 21 4.92 2.87 -16.95
C GLU A 21 4.22 1.96 -15.93
N HIS A 22 4.86 0.86 -15.58
CA HIS A 22 4.35 -0.11 -14.61
C HIS A 22 5.05 0.05 -13.25
N LEU A 23 4.26 0.37 -12.23
CA LEU A 23 4.70 0.54 -10.85
C LEU A 23 3.98 -0.44 -9.90
N TYR A 24 4.54 -0.64 -8.72
CA TYR A 24 3.97 -1.48 -7.67
C TYR A 24 3.32 -0.68 -6.55
N ASP A 25 2.24 -1.24 -6.01
CA ASP A 25 1.68 -0.78 -4.74
C ASP A 25 2.66 -1.07 -3.60
N ILE A 26 3.08 0.01 -2.95
CA ILE A 26 4.05 0.00 -1.86
C ILE A 26 3.60 -0.78 -0.63
N TRP A 27 2.29 -0.85 -0.36
CA TRP A 27 1.76 -1.58 0.77
C TRP A 27 2.06 -3.07 0.67
N HIS A 28 1.93 -3.65 -0.53
CA HIS A 28 2.23 -5.07 -0.75
C HIS A 28 3.72 -5.36 -0.54
N VAL A 29 4.59 -4.50 -1.04
CA VAL A 29 6.05 -4.63 -0.88
C VAL A 29 6.45 -4.48 0.60
N ALA A 30 5.99 -3.41 1.25
CA ALA A 30 6.28 -3.12 2.66
C ALA A 30 5.75 -4.21 3.61
N LYS A 31 4.54 -4.74 3.34
CA LYS A 31 3.97 -5.87 4.09
C LYS A 31 4.81 -7.13 3.92
N GLY A 32 5.23 -7.45 2.70
CA GLY A 32 6.09 -8.59 2.41
C GLY A 32 7.45 -8.48 3.11
N PHE A 33 8.09 -7.31 3.01
CA PHE A 33 9.35 -7.02 3.69
C PHE A 33 9.21 -7.10 5.22
N SER A 34 8.20 -6.47 5.79
CA SER A 34 7.94 -6.49 7.24
C SER A 34 7.77 -7.91 7.78
N LYS A 35 7.15 -8.82 7.02
CA LYS A 35 7.05 -10.24 7.39
C LYS A 35 8.42 -10.92 7.42
N LYS A 36 9.27 -10.68 6.41
CA LYS A 36 10.64 -11.23 6.37
C LYS A 36 11.49 -10.69 7.53
N LEU A 37 11.42 -9.39 7.80
CA LEU A 37 12.15 -8.77 8.90
C LEU A 37 11.63 -9.26 10.27
N LEU A 38 10.32 -9.47 10.41
CA LEU A 38 9.75 -10.10 11.61
C LEU A 38 10.29 -11.51 11.81
N ALA A 39 10.35 -12.33 10.75
CA ALA A 39 10.92 -13.67 10.83
C ALA A 39 12.41 -13.62 11.25
N ALA A 40 13.21 -12.73 10.63
CA ALA A 40 14.60 -12.51 11.00
C ALA A 40 14.75 -12.07 12.46
N SER A 41 13.84 -11.24 12.97
CA SER A 41 13.88 -10.77 14.38
C SER A 41 13.65 -11.88 15.41
N ASN A 42 13.11 -13.04 15.00
CA ASN A 42 12.92 -14.18 15.89
C ASN A 42 14.17 -15.10 15.94
N GLU A 43 15.15 -14.90 15.06
CA GLU A 43 16.41 -15.66 15.09
C GLU A 43 17.25 -15.28 16.31
N ARG A 44 18.04 -16.23 16.82
CA ARG A 44 18.98 -15.99 17.94
C ARG A 44 19.92 -14.81 17.60
N GLU A 45 20.03 -13.85 18.52
CA GLU A 45 20.82 -12.61 18.41
C GLU A 45 20.28 -11.54 17.43
N CYS A 46 19.06 -11.71 16.90
CA CYS A 46 18.44 -10.77 15.97
C CYS A 46 17.21 -10.04 16.56
N GLN A 47 16.90 -10.25 17.85
CA GLN A 47 15.72 -9.68 18.53
C GLN A 47 15.68 -8.15 18.47
N VAL A 48 16.86 -7.52 18.42
CA VAL A 48 17.01 -6.07 18.29
C VAL A 48 16.41 -5.51 16.99
N LEU A 49 16.15 -6.32 15.97
CA LEU A 49 15.48 -5.89 14.73
C LEU A 49 13.99 -5.60 14.93
N ARG A 50 13.34 -6.17 15.96
CA ARG A 50 11.89 -6.11 16.12
C ARG A 50 11.34 -4.68 16.28
N PRO A 51 11.95 -3.79 17.08
CA PRO A 51 11.55 -2.38 17.16
C PRO A 51 11.75 -1.60 15.85
N TRP A 52 12.69 -2.03 15.00
CA TRP A 52 13.02 -1.36 13.75
C TRP A 52 12.01 -1.63 12.63
N ILE A 53 11.21 -2.71 12.70
CA ILE A 53 10.27 -3.12 11.63
C ILE A 53 9.40 -1.95 11.15
N LYS A 54 8.79 -1.21 12.09
CA LYS A 54 7.93 -0.08 11.75
C LYS A 54 8.71 1.07 11.12
N SER A 55 9.89 1.39 11.66
CA SER A 55 10.75 2.47 11.15
C SER A 55 11.22 2.17 9.73
N VAL A 56 11.71 0.95 9.47
CA VAL A 56 12.18 0.54 8.14
C VAL A 56 11.02 0.48 7.14
N SER A 57 9.85 -0.01 7.56
CA SER A 57 8.67 0.04 6.71
C SER A 57 8.28 1.48 6.36
N ASN A 58 8.27 2.39 7.32
CA ASN A 58 7.97 3.81 7.08
C ASN A 58 9.02 4.47 6.18
N HIS A 59 10.29 4.11 6.34
CA HIS A 59 11.38 4.57 5.48
C HIS A 59 11.13 4.20 4.02
N MET A 60 10.68 2.98 3.73
CA MET A 60 10.28 2.57 2.37
C MET A 60 9.22 3.49 1.77
N TYR A 61 8.18 3.84 2.54
CA TYR A 61 7.16 4.81 2.11
C TYR A 61 7.76 6.17 1.84
N TRP A 62 8.60 6.66 2.74
CA TRP A 62 9.28 7.94 2.56
C TRP A 62 10.16 7.94 1.31
N CYS A 63 10.90 6.86 1.01
CA CYS A 63 11.73 6.76 -0.20
C CYS A 63 10.90 6.98 -1.47
N ALA A 64 9.73 6.34 -1.58
CA ALA A 64 8.88 6.46 -2.77
C ALA A 64 8.13 7.79 -2.83
N VAL A 65 7.57 8.26 -1.70
CA VAL A 65 6.76 9.48 -1.64
C VAL A 65 7.61 10.75 -1.81
N SER A 66 8.84 10.74 -1.28
CA SER A 66 9.74 11.91 -1.34
C SER A 66 10.57 11.99 -2.62
N THR A 67 10.34 11.08 -3.57
CA THR A 67 11.10 11.01 -4.82
C THR A 67 10.15 11.29 -5.99
N PRO A 68 10.48 12.22 -6.89
CA PRO A 68 9.65 12.46 -8.06
C PRO A 68 9.52 11.21 -8.94
N SER A 69 8.38 11.10 -9.64
CA SER A 69 8.12 10.01 -10.58
C SER A 69 9.25 9.85 -11.60
N GLY A 70 9.53 8.60 -11.98
CA GLY A 70 10.61 8.26 -12.92
C GLY A 70 12.02 8.18 -12.30
N GLN A 71 12.23 8.57 -11.05
CA GLN A 71 13.56 8.51 -10.39
C GLN A 71 13.76 7.25 -9.54
N GLY A 72 13.43 6.08 -10.09
CA GLY A 72 13.49 4.80 -9.38
C GLY A 72 14.86 4.47 -8.76
N ALA A 73 15.96 4.86 -9.43
CA ALA A 73 17.32 4.69 -8.89
C ALA A 73 17.54 5.50 -7.60
N GLN A 74 16.95 6.69 -7.49
CA GLN A 74 17.02 7.49 -6.26
C GLN A 74 16.18 6.87 -5.13
N ILE A 75 15.04 6.23 -5.44
CA ILE A 75 14.25 5.47 -4.46
C ILE A 75 15.11 4.33 -3.88
N VAL A 76 15.83 3.59 -4.73
CA VAL A 76 16.73 2.50 -4.30
C VAL A 76 17.90 3.05 -3.47
N ALA A 77 18.54 4.14 -3.88
CA ALA A 77 19.64 4.74 -3.11
C ALA A 77 19.19 5.19 -1.71
N LYS A 78 18.04 5.86 -1.62
CA LYS A 78 17.41 6.20 -0.33
C LYS A 78 17.07 4.95 0.48
N TRP A 79 16.60 3.88 -0.16
CA TRP A 79 16.26 2.63 0.53
C TRP A 79 17.50 1.95 1.11
N GLU A 80 18.56 1.77 0.32
CA GLU A 80 19.79 1.10 0.73
C GLU A 80 20.51 1.88 1.84
N SER A 81 20.37 3.21 1.87
CA SER A 81 20.89 4.04 2.95
C SER A 81 20.36 3.65 4.35
N VAL A 82 19.23 2.93 4.42
CA VAL A 82 18.68 2.47 5.70
C VAL A 82 19.63 1.55 6.44
N VAL A 83 20.49 0.80 5.73
CA VAL A 83 21.49 -0.10 6.34
C VAL A 83 22.42 0.69 7.24
N SER A 84 22.99 1.78 6.73
CA SER A 84 23.86 2.68 7.49
C SER A 84 23.08 3.48 8.53
N HIS A 85 21.90 3.97 8.16
CA HIS A 85 21.08 4.81 9.03
C HIS A 85 20.75 4.12 10.35
N VAL A 86 20.32 2.86 10.34
CA VAL A 86 19.97 2.14 11.58
C VAL A 86 21.18 1.81 12.47
N GLN A 87 22.39 2.05 11.97
CA GLN A 87 23.67 1.97 12.69
C GLN A 87 24.19 3.37 13.08
N ASN A 88 23.32 4.39 13.03
CA ASN A 88 23.64 5.79 13.31
C ASN A 88 24.68 6.43 12.37
N VAL A 89 24.85 5.87 11.18
CA VAL A 89 25.70 6.46 10.12
C VAL A 89 24.79 7.20 9.15
N HIS A 90 24.95 8.51 9.07
CA HIS A 90 24.04 9.42 8.34
C HIS A 90 24.62 10.02 7.07
N THR A 91 25.84 9.63 6.70
CA THR A 91 26.57 10.14 5.52
C THR A 91 27.26 8.98 4.79
N GLY A 92 27.64 9.22 3.53
CA GLY A 92 28.39 8.25 2.72
C GLY A 92 27.52 7.19 2.05
N HIS A 93 26.25 7.46 1.75
CA HIS A 93 25.35 6.48 1.10
C HIS A 93 25.43 6.46 -0.44
N GLY A 94 26.38 7.19 -1.03
CA GLY A 94 26.62 7.25 -2.48
C GLY A 94 26.08 8.52 -3.17
N ASP A 95 26.26 8.62 -4.48
CA ASP A 95 26.07 9.88 -5.22
C ASP A 95 24.61 10.35 -5.29
N LEU A 96 23.66 9.41 -5.41
CA LEU A 96 22.23 9.74 -5.56
C LEU A 96 21.56 10.13 -4.23
N PHE A 97 22.16 9.79 -3.10
CA PHE A 97 21.67 10.13 -1.76
C PHE A 97 22.82 10.16 -0.75
N PRO A 98 23.71 11.17 -0.78
CA PRO A 98 24.96 11.14 -0.02
C PRO A 98 24.80 11.17 1.49
N SER A 99 23.71 11.75 2.00
CA SER A 99 23.44 11.88 3.43
C SER A 99 21.95 11.90 3.76
N CYS A 100 21.61 11.51 4.99
CA CYS A 100 20.26 11.62 5.54
C CYS A 100 19.80 13.09 5.59
N ILE A 101 18.50 13.31 5.35
CA ILE A 101 17.92 14.67 5.23
C ILE A 101 17.12 15.11 6.46
N HIS A 102 17.48 14.61 7.63
CA HIS A 102 16.87 15.03 8.90
C HIS A 102 17.94 15.61 9.83
N GLY A 103 17.50 16.52 10.71
CA GLY A 103 18.34 17.01 11.82
C GLY A 103 18.57 15.93 12.88
N ARG A 104 19.14 16.34 14.02
CA ARG A 104 19.29 15.43 15.17
C ARG A 104 17.92 14.87 15.58
N LEU A 105 17.88 13.57 15.90
CA LEU A 105 16.65 12.95 16.41
C LEU A 105 16.31 13.53 17.79
N GLU A 106 15.03 13.83 18.00
CA GLU A 106 14.49 14.43 19.22
C GLU A 106 13.44 13.53 19.89
N GLY A 107 13.15 13.81 21.16
CA GLY A 107 12.10 13.14 21.93
C GLY A 107 12.29 11.63 22.00
N ARG A 108 11.25 10.85 21.70
CA ARG A 108 11.33 9.38 21.78
C ARG A 108 12.32 8.77 20.79
N GLU A 109 12.55 9.43 19.66
CA GLU A 109 13.44 8.92 18.61
C GLU A 109 14.92 9.10 18.99
N SER A 110 15.26 10.05 19.89
CA SER A 110 16.64 10.22 20.38
C SER A 110 17.11 9.05 21.24
N HIS A 111 16.18 8.26 21.78
CA HIS A 111 16.46 7.07 22.59
C HIS A 111 16.52 5.78 21.78
N LYS A 112 16.59 5.87 20.44
CA LYS A 112 16.72 4.66 19.60
C LYS A 112 17.99 3.88 19.94
N LYS A 113 17.81 2.58 20.11
CA LYS A 113 18.90 1.62 20.23
C LYS A 113 19.38 1.27 18.83
N TRP A 114 20.45 1.93 18.41
CA TRP A 114 21.12 1.67 17.14
C TRP A 114 21.62 0.22 17.07
N LEU A 115 21.71 -0.31 15.86
CA LEU A 115 22.32 -1.62 15.64
C LEU A 115 23.83 -1.49 15.74
N GLU A 116 24.44 -2.43 16.45
CA GLU A 116 25.90 -2.54 16.48
C GLU A 116 26.43 -2.93 15.09
N PRO A 117 27.41 -2.20 14.54
CA PRO A 117 28.03 -2.55 13.27
C PRO A 117 28.59 -3.97 13.26
N SER A 118 28.45 -4.64 12.12
CA SER A 118 28.87 -6.05 11.94
C SER A 118 28.21 -7.07 12.87
N SER A 119 27.22 -6.66 13.68
CA SER A 119 26.41 -7.62 14.43
C SER A 119 25.63 -8.53 13.48
N LYS A 120 25.29 -9.74 13.95
CA LYS A 120 24.46 -10.68 13.20
C LYS A 120 23.14 -10.05 12.74
N ALA A 121 22.53 -9.22 13.58
CA ALA A 121 21.32 -8.46 13.27
C ALA A 121 21.54 -7.47 12.12
N ALA A 122 22.63 -6.69 12.14
CA ALA A 122 22.96 -5.72 11.11
C ALA A 122 23.20 -6.39 9.75
N VAL A 123 24.04 -7.45 9.72
CA VAL A 123 24.32 -8.22 8.49
C VAL A 123 23.06 -8.86 7.92
N LYS A 124 22.18 -9.38 8.80
CA LYS A 124 20.90 -9.96 8.38
C LYS A 124 19.97 -8.92 7.79
N LEU A 125 19.88 -7.72 8.39
CA LEU A 125 19.08 -6.63 7.86
C LEU A 125 19.62 -6.19 6.50
N GLU A 126 20.93 -5.97 6.37
CA GLU A 126 21.58 -5.61 5.11
C GLU A 126 21.27 -6.62 4.00
N THR A 127 21.40 -7.92 4.29
CA THR A 127 21.05 -8.98 3.34
C THR A 127 19.59 -8.89 2.84
N LEU A 128 18.66 -8.52 3.73
CA LEU A 128 17.25 -8.35 3.37
C LEU A 128 17.00 -7.06 2.59
N VAL A 129 17.64 -5.96 2.98
CA VAL A 129 17.52 -4.63 2.37
C VAL A 129 18.09 -4.63 0.96
N CYS A 130 19.30 -5.17 0.79
CA CYS A 130 20.05 -5.21 -0.46
C CYS A 130 19.68 -6.42 -1.35
N ASN A 131 18.59 -7.13 -1.03
CA ASN A 131 18.14 -8.24 -1.85
C ASN A 131 17.79 -7.76 -3.26
N LYS A 132 18.48 -8.28 -4.28
CA LYS A 132 18.32 -7.85 -5.69
C LYS A 132 16.87 -7.83 -6.16
N THR A 133 16.09 -8.85 -5.83
CA THR A 133 14.67 -8.91 -6.23
C THR A 133 13.86 -7.82 -5.55
N LEU A 134 14.10 -7.56 -4.26
CA LEU A 134 13.48 -6.47 -3.54
C LEU A 134 13.89 -5.11 -4.13
N CYS A 135 15.17 -4.86 -4.39
CA CYS A 135 15.62 -3.60 -4.98
C CYS A 135 14.99 -3.35 -6.35
N ASN A 136 14.80 -4.39 -7.17
CA ASN A 136 14.07 -4.29 -8.44
C ASN A 136 12.59 -3.93 -8.27
N ASP A 137 11.96 -4.38 -7.18
CA ASP A 137 10.59 -3.95 -6.85
C ASP A 137 10.58 -2.51 -6.33
N ILE A 138 11.57 -2.14 -5.51
CA ILE A 138 11.71 -0.80 -4.91
C ILE A 138 11.92 0.27 -5.97
N LEU A 139 12.69 -0.04 -7.01
CA LEU A 139 12.88 0.79 -8.19
C LEU A 139 11.55 1.18 -8.85
N LYS A 140 10.52 0.35 -8.71
CA LYS A 140 9.19 0.52 -9.31
C LYS A 140 8.12 0.91 -8.30
N LEU A 141 8.48 1.40 -7.11
CA LEU A 141 7.46 1.80 -6.14
C LEU A 141 6.70 3.03 -6.61
N SER A 142 5.38 2.98 -6.44
CA SER A 142 4.52 4.15 -6.63
C SER A 142 4.58 5.08 -5.41
N GLY A 143 4.79 6.37 -5.65
CA GLY A 143 4.89 7.38 -4.61
C GLY A 143 3.53 7.87 -4.08
N GLY A 144 2.45 7.79 -4.85
CA GLY A 144 1.14 8.35 -4.47
C GLY A 144 -0.09 7.52 -4.85
N SER A 145 0.09 6.46 -5.64
CA SER A 145 -1.02 5.64 -6.14
C SER A 145 -1.05 4.28 -5.44
N GLN A 146 -2.23 3.77 -5.14
CA GLN A 146 -2.43 2.47 -4.47
C GLN A 146 -3.54 1.68 -5.16
N THR A 147 -3.60 0.37 -4.94
CA THR A 147 -4.60 -0.54 -5.49
C THR A 147 -5.86 -0.66 -4.62
N SER A 148 -5.93 0.05 -3.49
CA SER A 148 -7.06 0.00 -2.55
C SER A 148 -8.41 0.36 -3.17
N ALA A 149 -8.44 1.28 -4.15
CA ALA A 149 -9.67 1.62 -4.88
C ALA A 149 -10.18 0.43 -5.72
N VAL A 150 -9.27 -0.32 -6.34
CA VAL A 150 -9.58 -1.53 -7.11
C VAL A 150 -10.07 -2.65 -6.18
N GLU A 151 -9.46 -2.82 -5.01
CA GLU A 151 -9.97 -3.75 -3.98
C GLU A 151 -11.40 -3.37 -3.51
N GLY A 152 -11.67 -2.07 -3.37
CA GLY A 152 -12.99 -1.54 -3.06
C GLY A 152 -14.01 -1.88 -4.14
N PHE A 153 -13.65 -1.70 -5.42
CA PHE A 153 -14.51 -2.05 -6.54
C PHE A 153 -14.80 -3.56 -6.61
N HIS A 154 -13.80 -4.42 -6.43
CA HIS A 154 -14.02 -5.87 -6.39
C HIS A 154 -14.96 -6.30 -5.25
N SER A 155 -14.84 -5.65 -4.09
CA SER A 155 -15.75 -5.89 -2.97
C SER A 155 -17.19 -5.51 -3.32
N LEU A 156 -17.38 -4.41 -4.05
CA LEU A 156 -18.68 -3.95 -4.53
C LEU A 156 -19.28 -4.91 -5.58
N LEU A 157 -18.47 -5.40 -6.52
CA LEU A 157 -18.91 -6.40 -7.49
C LEU A 157 -19.49 -7.64 -6.81
N ILE A 158 -18.88 -8.12 -5.73
CA ILE A 158 -19.38 -9.26 -4.96
C ILE A 158 -20.71 -8.94 -4.25
N GLN A 159 -20.98 -7.67 -3.91
CA GLN A 159 -22.27 -7.27 -3.33
C GLN A 159 -23.39 -7.27 -4.37
N PHE A 160 -23.12 -6.75 -5.57
CA PHE A 160 -24.12 -6.64 -6.64
C PHE A 160 -24.35 -7.96 -7.40
N ALA A 161 -23.30 -8.76 -7.56
CA ALA A 161 -23.33 -10.09 -8.17
C ALA A 161 -22.65 -11.13 -7.25
N PRO A 162 -23.31 -11.54 -6.15
CA PRO A 162 -22.73 -12.51 -5.24
C PRO A 162 -22.51 -13.87 -5.90
N LYS A 163 -21.34 -14.47 -5.66
CA LYS A 163 -20.93 -15.77 -6.25
C LYS A 163 -21.83 -16.95 -5.87
N MET A 164 -22.64 -16.79 -4.82
CA MET A 164 -23.55 -17.82 -4.30
C MET A 164 -24.83 -17.95 -5.12
N TYR A 165 -25.12 -17.00 -6.02
CA TYR A 165 -26.27 -17.04 -6.90
C TYR A 165 -25.81 -17.30 -8.34
N VAL A 166 -26.63 -18.06 -9.07
CA VAL A 166 -26.48 -18.20 -10.52
C VAL A 166 -27.29 -17.10 -11.17
N PHE A 167 -26.68 -16.40 -12.11
CA PHE A 167 -27.34 -15.38 -12.91
C PHE A 167 -27.28 -15.80 -14.37
N SER A 168 -28.31 -15.47 -15.15
CA SER A 168 -28.18 -15.46 -16.61
C SER A 168 -27.07 -14.50 -17.04
N TYR A 169 -26.56 -14.68 -18.26
CA TYR A 169 -25.53 -13.80 -18.81
C TYR A 169 -25.95 -12.32 -18.72
N THR A 170 -27.17 -12.01 -19.14
CA THR A 170 -27.73 -10.66 -19.09
C THR A 170 -27.89 -10.17 -17.65
N GLY A 171 -28.40 -10.99 -16.74
CA GLY A 171 -28.52 -10.64 -15.32
C GLY A 171 -27.16 -10.32 -14.67
N MET A 172 -26.13 -11.11 -14.98
CA MET A 172 -24.76 -10.86 -14.52
C MET A 172 -24.20 -9.56 -15.10
N LEU A 173 -24.37 -9.35 -16.41
CA LEU A 173 -23.91 -8.14 -17.10
C LEU A 173 -24.55 -6.88 -16.51
N CYS A 174 -25.87 -6.86 -16.34
CA CYS A 174 -26.59 -5.73 -15.73
C CYS A 174 -26.07 -5.43 -14.33
N ARG A 175 -25.89 -6.45 -13.48
CA ARG A 175 -25.39 -6.26 -12.11
C ARG A 175 -23.96 -5.71 -12.08
N ILE A 176 -23.08 -6.18 -12.97
CA ILE A 176 -21.72 -5.66 -13.09
C ILE A 176 -21.72 -4.20 -13.54
N LEU A 177 -22.57 -3.84 -14.52
CA LEU A 177 -22.72 -2.46 -14.99
C LEU A 177 -23.25 -1.55 -13.88
N ILE A 178 -24.27 -1.98 -13.13
CA ILE A 178 -24.81 -1.22 -12.00
C ILE A 178 -23.75 -1.08 -10.90
N ALA A 179 -22.95 -2.11 -10.62
CA ALA A 179 -21.84 -2.01 -9.67
C ALA A 179 -20.79 -0.97 -10.11
N ALA A 180 -20.49 -0.90 -11.41
CA ALA A 180 -19.57 0.11 -11.96
C ALA A 180 -20.13 1.53 -11.84
N LEU A 181 -21.41 1.73 -12.15
CA LEU A 181 -22.11 2.99 -11.91
C LEU A 181 -22.10 3.36 -10.43
N HIS A 182 -22.39 2.38 -9.56
CA HIS A 182 -22.36 2.54 -8.11
C HIS A 182 -21.00 2.96 -7.57
N PHE A 183 -19.94 2.36 -8.10
CA PHE A 183 -18.59 2.72 -7.76
C PHE A 183 -18.26 4.15 -8.19
N ASN A 184 -18.56 4.52 -9.44
CA ASN A 184 -18.22 5.83 -9.98
C ASN A 184 -18.92 6.97 -9.22
N GLU A 185 -20.20 6.78 -8.89
CA GLU A 185 -20.98 7.74 -8.10
C GLU A 185 -20.38 7.92 -6.70
N ASN A 186 -19.94 6.83 -6.06
CA ASN A 186 -19.62 6.82 -4.63
C ASN A 186 -18.11 6.86 -4.30
N ALA A 187 -17.22 6.75 -5.29
CA ALA A 187 -15.77 6.66 -5.09
C ALA A 187 -15.13 7.97 -4.62
N ASN A 188 -15.66 9.11 -5.06
CA ASN A 188 -15.08 10.44 -4.80
C ASN A 188 -15.92 11.28 -3.83
N ARG A 189 -16.69 10.62 -2.95
CA ARG A 189 -17.48 11.33 -1.93
C ARG A 189 -16.59 12.22 -1.08
N VAL A 190 -17.06 13.44 -0.87
CA VAL A 190 -16.34 14.42 -0.05
C VAL A 190 -16.34 13.98 1.42
N GLN A 191 -15.37 14.50 2.17
CA GLN A 191 -15.30 14.26 3.60
C GLN A 191 -16.45 15.01 4.29
N GLY A 192 -17.21 14.30 5.12
CA GLY A 192 -18.27 14.90 5.92
C GLY A 192 -17.71 15.91 6.91
N VAL A 193 -18.49 16.94 7.20
CA VAL A 193 -18.18 17.99 8.17
C VAL A 193 -19.20 18.00 9.31
N THR A 194 -18.75 18.39 10.50
CA THR A 194 -19.64 18.63 11.63
C THR A 194 -20.49 19.89 11.41
N LYS A 195 -21.52 20.13 12.23
CA LYS A 195 -22.30 21.39 12.19
C LYS A 195 -21.43 22.66 12.19
N PRO A 196 -20.34 22.76 12.98
CA PRO A 196 -19.43 23.91 12.92
C PRO A 196 -18.45 23.91 11.73
N GLY A 197 -18.54 22.94 10.80
CA GLY A 197 -17.70 22.89 9.59
C GLY A 197 -16.38 22.13 9.73
N GLU A 198 -16.17 21.40 10.83
CA GLU A 198 -14.92 20.67 11.06
C GLU A 198 -14.93 19.29 10.37
N ALA A 199 -13.79 18.90 9.78
CA ALA A 199 -13.65 17.65 9.07
C ALA A 199 -13.84 16.43 10.00
N MET A 200 -14.73 15.50 9.63
CA MET A 200 -15.07 14.35 10.46
C MET A 200 -14.08 13.19 10.26
N TYR A 201 -13.65 12.59 11.37
CA TYR A 201 -12.78 11.41 11.38
C TYR A 201 -13.35 10.31 12.25
N SER A 202 -13.00 9.07 11.92
CA SER A 202 -13.32 7.87 12.71
C SER A 202 -12.06 7.09 13.01
N ILE A 203 -12.00 6.50 14.21
CA ILE A 203 -10.91 5.62 14.60
C ILE A 203 -11.28 4.21 14.18
N LYS A 204 -10.41 3.56 13.40
CA LYS A 204 -10.55 2.16 12.99
C LYS A 204 -9.36 1.35 13.53
N TYR A 205 -9.61 0.08 13.80
CA TYR A 205 -8.58 -0.90 14.18
C TYR A 205 -8.51 -2.01 13.12
N PRO A 206 -7.81 -1.79 12.00
CA PRO A 206 -7.70 -2.80 10.96
C PRO A 206 -7.03 -4.05 11.51
N LYS A 207 -7.59 -5.24 11.25
CA LYS A 207 -7.02 -6.53 11.69
C LYS A 207 -5.53 -6.66 11.36
N GLY A 208 -5.12 -6.20 10.17
CA GLY A 208 -3.74 -6.23 9.71
C GLY A 208 -2.74 -5.38 10.51
N ARG A 209 -3.22 -4.44 11.34
CA ARG A 209 -2.38 -3.58 12.18
C ARG A 209 -2.27 -4.05 13.64
N LYS A 210 -2.77 -5.25 13.96
CA LYS A 210 -2.58 -5.92 15.27
C LYS A 210 -2.84 -5.01 16.48
N GLY A 211 -3.98 -4.30 16.46
CA GLY A 211 -4.39 -3.40 17.56
C GLY A 211 -3.95 -1.94 17.42
N ALA A 212 -3.13 -1.58 16.43
CA ALA A 212 -2.84 -0.17 16.17
C ALA A 212 -4.01 0.53 15.46
N ALA A 213 -4.41 1.67 16.01
CA ALA A 213 -5.46 2.53 15.47
C ALA A 213 -5.02 3.24 14.18
N VAL A 214 -6.01 3.54 13.33
CA VAL A 214 -5.87 4.39 12.15
C VAL A 214 -7.00 5.41 12.16
N LEU A 215 -6.65 6.66 11.91
CA LEU A 215 -7.60 7.73 11.67
C LEU A 215 -8.09 7.63 10.22
N ARG A 216 -9.40 7.49 10.01
CA ARG A 216 -10.03 7.42 8.70
C ARG A 216 -10.99 8.59 8.52
N ARG A 217 -10.91 9.28 7.38
CA ARG A 217 -11.90 10.29 6.97
C ARG A 217 -13.30 9.66 6.92
N VAL A 218 -14.27 10.32 7.53
CA VAL A 218 -15.69 9.94 7.38
C VAL A 218 -16.20 10.66 6.13
N LEU A 219 -16.64 9.89 5.15
CA LEU A 219 -17.21 10.45 3.91
C LEU A 219 -18.72 10.66 4.10
N GLU A 220 -19.30 11.58 3.33
CA GLU A 220 -20.74 11.76 3.26
C GLU A 220 -21.47 10.45 2.93
N SER A 221 -22.76 10.36 3.25
CA SER A 221 -23.54 9.14 2.98
C SER A 221 -23.51 8.76 1.49
N PRO A 222 -23.38 7.47 1.16
CA PRO A 222 -23.47 7.01 -0.21
C PRO A 222 -24.91 7.11 -0.74
N THR A 223 -25.05 7.41 -2.03
CA THR A 223 -26.33 7.34 -2.76
C THR A 223 -26.57 5.92 -3.24
N TYR A 224 -27.82 5.44 -3.15
CA TYR A 224 -28.17 4.03 -3.43
C TYR A 224 -29.48 3.87 -4.19
N GLU A 225 -30.34 4.90 -4.20
CA GLU A 225 -31.71 4.86 -4.68
C GLU A 225 -31.78 4.40 -6.15
N TYR A 226 -31.00 5.05 -7.02
CA TYR A 226 -30.92 4.70 -8.44
C TYR A 226 -30.46 3.26 -8.67
N ALA A 227 -29.53 2.75 -7.85
CA ALA A 227 -29.01 1.41 -8.01
C ALA A 227 -30.07 0.35 -7.65
N GLN A 228 -30.91 0.64 -6.65
CA GLN A 228 -32.03 -0.21 -6.27
C GLN A 228 -33.12 -0.23 -7.37
N GLU A 229 -33.46 0.93 -7.92
CA GLU A 229 -34.42 1.05 -9.02
C GLU A 229 -33.95 0.29 -10.27
N LEU A 230 -32.68 0.47 -10.67
CA LEU A 230 -32.11 -0.23 -11.83
C LEU A 230 -32.04 -1.75 -11.62
N LEU A 231 -31.76 -2.20 -10.40
CA LEU A 231 -31.80 -3.64 -10.08
C LEU A 231 -33.24 -4.17 -10.14
N ALA A 232 -34.22 -3.44 -9.61
CA ALA A 232 -35.62 -3.83 -9.66
C ALA A 232 -36.14 -3.91 -11.10
N GLU A 233 -35.85 -2.92 -11.94
CA GLU A 233 -36.21 -2.94 -13.37
C GLU A 233 -35.51 -4.07 -14.14
N GLY A 234 -34.21 -4.26 -13.90
CA GLY A 234 -33.43 -5.30 -14.56
C GLY A 234 -33.92 -6.72 -14.21
N VAL A 235 -34.33 -6.94 -12.96
CA VAL A 235 -34.92 -8.20 -12.50
C VAL A 235 -36.34 -8.37 -13.04
N HIS A 236 -37.17 -7.32 -13.06
CA HIS A 236 -38.56 -7.39 -13.55
C HIS A 236 -38.67 -7.66 -15.05
N ARG A 237 -37.74 -7.16 -15.87
CA ARG A 237 -37.75 -7.41 -17.33
C ARG A 237 -37.25 -8.81 -17.72
N GLN A 238 -36.63 -9.55 -16.80
CA GLN A 238 -35.99 -10.84 -17.09
C GLN A 238 -36.79 -12.06 -16.59
N GLY A 239 -37.73 -11.90 -15.65
CA GLY A 239 -38.60 -13.02 -15.22
C GLY A 239 -37.84 -14.20 -14.58
N GLU A 240 -36.69 -13.98 -13.95
CA GLU A 240 -35.86 -15.03 -13.35
C GLU A 240 -35.76 -14.85 -11.84
N CYS A 241 -36.26 -15.86 -11.11
CA CYS A 241 -36.06 -16.12 -9.67
C CYS A 241 -35.11 -17.32 -9.55
#